data_AF-R7TJ84-F1
#
_entry.id   AF-R7TJ84-F1
#
_cell.length_a   1.000
_cell.length_b   1.000
_cell.length_c   1.000
_cell.angle_alpha   90.00
_cell.angle_beta   90.00
_cell.angle_gamma   90.00
#
_symmetry.space_group_name_H-M   'P 1'
#
loop_
_entity.id
_entity.type
_entity.pdbx_description
1 polymer ?
#
loop_
_entity_poly.entity_id
_entity_poly.type
_entity_poly.pdbx_seq_one_letter_code
_entity_poly.pdbx_strand_id
1 'polypeptide(L)'
;MHDNIKSSQFDFTSPRLISTSLCISDAETTLGAPAVWRAKEDIVQKAVLLVDPSMRALQAGVLVGWNVFTARGRRSQRVYLQVWRPVDVNRRAYRLVGETKIAALWVGHSFFPLRPPDRILVEPGDVLGLHFPRFNPIPWSPVPCDRNNEHFFKYNPSRLLAMKGTIVFDRPAHDWMPCRNYSFNASIMTTRGQLMFMIDAV
;
A
#
# COMPACT_ATOMS: atom_id res chain seq x y z
N MET A 1 -36.49 -28.13 -61.29
CA MET A 1 -37.23 -26.96 -61.79
C MET A 1 -37.51 -26.08 -60.57
N HIS A 2 -36.70 -25.04 -60.30
CA HIS A 2 -36.89 -23.65 -60.79
C HIS A 2 -38.34 -23.19 -60.52
N ASP A 3 -38.65 -22.21 -59.67
CA ASP A 3 -38.12 -20.84 -59.59
C ASP A 3 -38.39 -20.21 -58.20
N ASN A 4 -37.42 -19.52 -57.57
CA ASN A 4 -37.15 -18.07 -57.63
C ASN A 4 -38.30 -17.14 -57.16
N ILE A 5 -38.23 -16.70 -55.90
CA ILE A 5 -38.96 -15.53 -55.38
C ILE A 5 -38.00 -14.34 -55.33
N LYS A 6 -38.33 -13.28 -56.06
CA LYS A 6 -37.67 -11.98 -56.00
C LYS A 6 -38.15 -11.16 -54.80
N SER A 7 -37.19 -10.39 -54.29
CA SER A 7 -37.20 -9.42 -53.20
C SER A 7 -38.31 -8.36 -53.21
N SER A 8 -38.77 -7.99 -52.01
CA SER A 8 -39.23 -6.64 -51.68
C SER A 8 -38.49 -6.11 -50.45
N GLN A 9 -37.93 -4.92 -50.60
CA GLN A 9 -37.23 -4.12 -49.59
C GLN A 9 -38.14 -3.71 -48.42
N PHE A 10 -37.57 -3.57 -47.22
CA PHE A 10 -37.93 -2.50 -46.28
C PHE A 10 -36.72 -2.11 -45.43
N ASP A 11 -36.32 -0.85 -45.56
CA ASP A 11 -35.36 -0.16 -44.71
C ASP A 11 -35.89 0.00 -43.28
N PHE A 12 -35.03 -0.24 -42.29
CA PHE A 12 -35.11 0.45 -41.01
C PHE A 12 -33.70 0.77 -40.51
N THR A 13 -33.41 2.07 -40.56
CA THR A 13 -32.32 2.74 -39.86
C THR A 13 -32.42 2.48 -38.36
N SER A 14 -31.42 1.80 -37.79
CA SER A 14 -31.15 1.83 -36.35
C SER A 14 -29.67 2.08 -36.13
N PRO A 15 -29.27 3.14 -35.38
CA PRO A 15 -27.88 3.33 -35.02
C PRO A 15 -27.44 2.14 -34.16
N ARG A 16 -26.39 1.44 -34.61
CA ARG A 16 -25.71 0.42 -33.82
C ARG A 16 -25.13 1.12 -32.59
N LEU A 17 -25.77 0.94 -31.43
CA LEU A 17 -25.11 1.17 -30.15
C LEU A 17 -23.96 0.16 -30.08
N ILE A 18 -22.76 0.61 -30.42
CA ILE A 18 -21.53 -0.10 -30.09
C ILE A 18 -21.43 0.04 -28.57
N SER A 19 -21.93 -0.96 -27.85
CA SER A 19 -21.60 -1.13 -26.44
C SER A 19 -20.12 -1.51 -26.40
N THR A 20 -19.26 -0.50 -26.31
CA THR A 20 -17.89 -0.68 -25.89
C THR A 20 -17.94 -1.08 -24.42
N SER A 21 -18.02 -2.39 -24.16
CA SER A 21 -17.65 -2.93 -22.87
C SER A 21 -16.19 -2.58 -22.61
N LEU A 22 -15.95 -1.45 -21.95
CA LEU A 22 -14.64 -1.06 -21.49
C LEU A 22 -14.25 -2.07 -20.41
N CYS A 23 -13.40 -3.04 -20.74
CA CYS A 23 -12.82 -3.93 -19.76
C CYS A 23 -11.89 -3.09 -18.86
N ILE A 24 -12.41 -2.59 -17.76
CA ILE A 24 -11.59 -2.05 -16.66
C ILE A 24 -10.80 -3.25 -16.13
N SER A 25 -9.52 -3.31 -16.50
CA SER A 25 -8.61 -4.30 -15.93
C SER A 25 -8.08 -3.73 -14.63
N ASP A 26 -8.52 -4.29 -13.50
CA ASP A 26 -7.87 -4.02 -12.22
C ASP A 26 -6.44 -4.56 -12.31
N ALA A 27 -5.46 -3.69 -12.11
CA ALA A 27 -4.06 -4.09 -12.03
C ALA A 27 -3.66 -4.18 -10.58
N GLU A 28 -3.17 -5.35 -10.15
CA GLU A 28 -2.51 -5.46 -8.86
C GLU A 28 -1.11 -4.86 -8.97
N THR A 29 -0.82 -3.91 -8.10
CA THR A 29 0.49 -3.31 -7.91
C THR A 29 0.95 -3.50 -6.48
N THR A 30 2.26 -3.55 -6.25
CA THR A 30 2.83 -3.69 -4.90
C THR A 30 3.45 -2.37 -4.46
N LEU A 31 3.20 -1.97 -3.21
CA LEU A 31 3.87 -0.85 -2.56
C LEU A 31 4.76 -1.36 -1.43
N GLY A 32 6.01 -0.92 -1.38
CA GLY A 32 7.01 -1.39 -0.41
C GLY A 32 7.91 -2.48 -0.98
N ALA A 33 8.56 -3.24 -0.09
CA ALA A 33 9.63 -4.13 -0.49
C ALA A 33 9.20 -5.60 -0.57
N PRO A 34 9.95 -6.45 -1.29
CA PRO A 34 9.70 -7.88 -1.28
C PRO A 34 9.75 -8.47 0.15
N ALA A 35 8.75 -9.29 0.44
CA ALA A 35 8.60 -10.03 1.69
C ALA A 35 9.44 -11.32 1.67
N VAL A 36 10.75 -11.16 1.84
CA VAL A 36 11.75 -12.24 1.83
C VAL A 36 12.50 -12.36 3.16
N TRP A 37 13.27 -13.43 3.36
CA TRP A 37 14.15 -13.47 4.52
C TRP A 37 15.15 -12.31 4.51
N ARG A 38 15.39 -11.69 5.68
CA ARG A 38 16.40 -10.64 5.89
C ARG A 38 17.10 -10.85 7.22
N ALA A 39 18.37 -10.44 7.31
CA ALA A 39 19.25 -10.82 8.42
C ALA A 39 19.12 -9.95 9.68
N LYS A 40 18.60 -8.72 9.59
CA LYS A 40 18.53 -7.79 10.74
C LYS A 40 17.13 -7.73 11.34
N GLU A 41 17.10 -7.51 12.65
CA GLU A 41 15.89 -7.24 13.44
C GLU A 41 16.02 -5.87 14.10
N ASP A 42 14.90 -5.24 14.44
CA ASP A 42 14.92 -4.05 15.28
C ASP A 42 15.30 -4.36 16.72
N ILE A 43 16.21 -3.56 17.25
CA ILE A 43 16.49 -3.48 18.70
C ILE A 43 15.49 -2.57 19.42
N VAL A 44 14.80 -1.73 18.65
CA VAL A 44 13.81 -0.77 19.12
C VAL A 44 12.54 -1.48 19.59
N GLN A 45 11.92 -0.93 20.64
CA GLN A 45 10.63 -1.37 21.14
C GLN A 45 9.63 -0.22 21.13
N LYS A 46 8.33 -0.55 21.07
CA LYS A 46 7.23 0.40 21.24
C LYS A 46 7.32 1.59 20.27
N ALA A 47 7.50 1.34 18.99
CA ALA A 47 7.66 2.42 18.00
C ALA A 47 6.64 2.31 16.86
N VAL A 48 6.37 3.46 16.25
CA VAL A 48 5.79 3.56 14.91
C VAL A 48 6.93 3.97 13.98
N LEU A 49 7.07 3.26 12.87
CA LEU A 49 8.04 3.55 11.83
C LEU A 49 7.30 3.93 10.55
N LEU A 50 7.81 4.93 9.86
CA LEU A 50 7.52 5.17 8.44
C LEU A 50 8.72 4.60 7.69
N VAL A 51 8.51 3.51 6.95
CA VAL A 51 9.61 2.57 6.64
C VAL A 51 10.56 3.05 5.56
N ASP A 52 10.02 3.71 4.53
CA ASP A 52 10.76 4.35 3.45
C ASP A 52 9.85 5.42 2.81
N PRO A 53 10.06 6.71 3.12
CA PRO A 53 9.26 7.80 2.55
C PRO A 53 9.40 7.97 1.03
N SER A 54 10.44 7.41 0.42
CA SER A 54 10.65 7.44 -1.04
C SER A 54 9.74 6.45 -1.76
N MET A 55 9.42 5.31 -1.13
CA MET A 55 8.49 4.29 -1.62
C MET A 55 7.03 4.70 -1.35
N ARG A 56 6.49 5.51 -2.25
CA ARG A 56 5.11 6.03 -2.19
C ARG A 56 4.20 5.41 -3.24
N ALA A 57 2.91 5.36 -2.94
CA ALA A 57 1.88 5.03 -3.92
C ALA A 57 1.92 6.04 -5.08
N LEU A 58 1.94 5.53 -6.31
CA LEU A 58 1.98 6.36 -7.52
C LEU A 58 0.59 6.67 -8.07
N GLN A 59 -0.39 5.84 -7.71
CA GLN A 59 -1.76 5.92 -8.20
C GLN A 59 -2.73 5.65 -7.05
N ALA A 60 -3.95 6.14 -7.19
CA ALA A 60 -5.02 5.78 -6.28
C ALA A 60 -5.38 4.29 -6.44
N GLY A 61 -5.82 3.68 -5.37
CA GLY A 61 -6.23 2.28 -5.38
C GLY A 61 -6.76 1.81 -4.05
N VAL A 62 -6.98 0.52 -3.95
CA VAL A 62 -7.49 -0.12 -2.74
C VAL A 62 -6.49 -1.17 -2.28
N LEU A 63 -6.01 -1.04 -1.05
CA LEU A 63 -5.17 -2.04 -0.42
C LEU A 63 -6.03 -3.27 -0.09
N VAL A 64 -5.66 -4.42 -0.67
CA VAL A 64 -6.41 -5.68 -0.55
C VAL A 64 -5.68 -6.75 0.22
N GLY A 65 -4.40 -6.57 0.52
CA GLY A 65 -3.65 -7.51 1.33
C GLY A 65 -2.22 -7.08 1.60
N TRP A 66 -1.55 -7.87 2.43
CA TRP A 66 -0.16 -7.64 2.81
C TRP A 66 0.66 -8.90 2.58
N ASN A 67 1.83 -8.76 1.95
CA ASN A 67 2.86 -9.80 1.98
C ASN A 67 3.85 -9.46 3.08
N VAL A 68 4.12 -10.41 3.98
CA VAL A 68 4.98 -10.16 5.13
C VAL A 68 5.88 -11.37 5.35
N PHE A 69 7.17 -11.11 5.58
CA PHE A 69 8.07 -12.11 6.13
C PHE A 69 8.27 -11.84 7.62
N THR A 70 8.14 -12.87 8.44
CA THR A 70 8.36 -12.79 9.89
C THR A 70 9.55 -13.65 10.28
N ALA A 71 10.52 -13.08 10.99
CA ALA A 71 11.71 -13.80 11.45
C ALA A 71 11.50 -14.46 12.83
N ARG A 72 10.52 -13.99 13.59
CA ARG A 72 10.16 -14.53 14.90
C ARG A 72 8.65 -14.71 15.02
N GLY A 73 8.22 -15.95 15.17
CA GLY A 73 6.89 -16.27 15.65
C GLY A 73 6.92 -16.28 17.18
N ARG A 74 6.37 -15.24 17.83
CA ARG A 74 6.11 -15.30 19.28
C ARG A 74 4.61 -15.27 19.48
N ARG A 75 4.08 -16.30 20.15
CA ARG A 75 2.69 -16.31 20.64
C ARG A 75 2.48 -15.01 21.41
N SER A 76 1.54 -14.17 20.94
CA SER A 76 1.20 -12.82 21.43
C SER A 76 1.91 -11.60 20.81
N GLN A 77 2.78 -11.73 19.82
CA GLN A 77 3.31 -10.55 19.11
C GLN A 77 2.28 -10.02 18.10
N ARG A 78 1.93 -8.75 18.27
CA ARG A 78 1.04 -7.99 17.39
C ARG A 78 1.86 -6.93 16.71
N VAL A 79 1.68 -6.78 15.41
CA VAL A 79 2.23 -5.67 14.66
C VAL A 79 1.12 -5.11 13.77
N TYR A 80 1.12 -3.80 13.60
CA TYR A 80 0.12 -3.09 12.83
C TYR A 80 0.82 -2.56 11.58
N LEU A 81 0.38 -3.04 10.42
CA LEU A 81 0.83 -2.55 9.12
C LEU A 81 -0.03 -1.35 8.77
N GLN A 82 0.58 -0.24 8.39
CA GLN A 82 -0.08 1.05 8.33
C GLN A 82 0.12 1.73 6.98
N VAL A 83 -0.87 2.52 6.58
CA VAL A 83 -0.78 3.46 5.46
C VAL A 83 -0.83 4.88 6.02
N TRP A 84 0.13 5.70 5.64
CA TRP A 84 0.31 7.07 6.13
C TRP A 84 0.26 8.05 4.97
N ARG A 85 -0.52 9.12 5.15
CA ARG A 85 -0.64 10.21 4.19
C ARG A 85 0.24 11.39 4.58
N PRO A 86 1.11 11.90 3.70
CA PRO A 86 1.86 13.11 3.98
C PRO A 86 0.90 14.30 4.14
N VAL A 87 1.10 15.08 5.21
CA VAL A 87 0.44 16.37 5.46
C VAL A 87 1.42 17.52 5.21
N ASP A 88 2.66 17.36 5.70
CA ASP A 88 3.78 18.26 5.43
C ASP A 88 5.08 17.44 5.43
N VAL A 89 5.63 17.19 4.24
CA VAL A 89 6.83 16.36 4.06
C VAL A 89 8.07 17.02 4.68
N ASN A 90 8.16 18.35 4.64
CA ASN A 90 9.29 19.09 5.20
C ASN A 90 9.32 19.00 6.72
N ARG A 91 8.14 19.03 7.34
CA ARG A 91 7.96 18.82 8.79
C ARG A 91 7.83 17.35 9.17
N ARG A 92 7.88 16.42 8.21
CA ARG A 92 7.66 14.97 8.43
C ARG A 92 6.35 14.70 9.16
N ALA A 93 5.32 15.46 8.82
CA ALA A 93 3.98 15.36 9.39
C ALA A 93 3.13 14.45 8.51
N TYR A 94 2.61 13.36 9.08
CA TYR A 94 1.80 12.37 8.37
C TYR A 94 0.53 12.03 9.17
N ARG A 95 -0.56 11.77 8.46
CA ARG A 95 -1.85 11.33 9.02
C ARG A 95 -2.04 9.85 8.74
N LEU A 96 -2.49 9.07 9.75
CA LEU A 96 -2.82 7.67 9.54
C LEU A 96 -4.08 7.57 8.66
N VAL A 97 -4.00 6.78 7.59
CA VAL A 97 -5.14 6.48 6.70
C VAL A 97 -5.87 5.23 7.16
N GLY A 98 -5.11 4.19 7.49
CA GLY A 98 -5.64 2.93 7.98
C GLY A 98 -4.54 2.01 8.49
N GLU A 99 -4.94 1.00 9.25
CA GLU A 99 -4.02 -0.01 9.76
C GLU A 99 -4.64 -1.40 9.75
N THR A 100 -3.81 -2.41 9.47
CA THR A 100 -4.16 -3.81 9.61
C THR A 100 -3.35 -4.40 10.75
N LYS A 101 -4.06 -4.96 11.74
CA LYS A 101 -3.44 -5.72 12.82
C LYS A 101 -3.14 -7.15 12.35
N ILE A 102 -1.87 -7.54 12.36
CA ILE A 102 -1.45 -8.91 12.11
C ILE A 102 -0.89 -9.55 13.38
N ALA A 103 -1.10 -10.86 13.53
CA ALA A 103 -0.49 -11.67 14.56
C ALA A 103 0.66 -12.47 13.95
N ALA A 104 1.89 -12.19 14.38
CA ALA A 104 3.09 -12.90 13.92
C ALA A 104 3.20 -14.25 14.64
N LEU A 105 2.29 -15.17 14.31
CA LEU A 105 2.19 -16.49 14.93
C LEU A 105 3.20 -17.49 14.37
N TRP A 106 3.55 -17.33 13.10
CA TRP A 106 4.42 -18.23 12.34
C TRP A 106 5.67 -17.48 11.90
N VAL A 107 6.71 -18.24 11.51
CA VAL A 107 7.93 -17.71 10.88
C VAL A 107 7.82 -17.97 9.39
N GLY A 108 8.33 -17.03 8.58
CA GLY A 108 8.35 -17.15 7.13
C GLY A 108 7.44 -16.14 6.43
N HIS A 109 7.24 -16.37 5.13
CA HIS A 109 6.34 -15.58 4.31
C HIS A 109 4.89 -15.90 4.63
N SER A 110 4.05 -14.88 4.65
CA SER A 110 2.61 -15.00 4.79
C SER A 110 1.93 -13.90 4.00
N PHE A 111 0.80 -14.24 3.37
CA PHE A 111 -0.11 -13.29 2.78
C PHE A 111 -1.33 -13.09 3.68
N PHE A 112 -1.66 -11.83 3.98
CA PHE A 112 -2.81 -11.45 4.79
C PHE A 112 -3.84 -10.71 3.93
N PRO A 113 -4.87 -11.41 3.40
CA PRO A 113 -5.92 -10.76 2.62
C PRO A 113 -6.82 -9.90 3.50
N LEU A 114 -7.27 -8.77 2.96
CA LEU A 114 -8.24 -7.88 3.60
C LEU A 114 -9.65 -8.11 3.05
N ARG A 115 -10.60 -8.26 3.96
CA ARG A 115 -12.02 -8.30 3.61
C ARG A 115 -12.47 -6.92 3.15
N PRO A 116 -13.50 -6.80 2.30
CA PRO A 116 -14.00 -5.51 1.82
C PRO A 116 -14.12 -4.38 2.87
N PRO A 117 -14.68 -4.60 4.08
CA PRO A 117 -14.76 -3.53 5.09
C PRO A 117 -13.42 -3.15 5.73
N ASP A 118 -12.41 -4.02 5.64
CA ASP A 118 -11.08 -3.80 6.22
C ASP A 118 -10.09 -3.20 5.20
N ARG A 119 -10.50 -3.07 3.93
CA ARG A 119 -9.66 -2.51 2.86
C ARG A 119 -9.37 -1.04 3.12
N ILE A 120 -8.17 -0.61 2.73
CA ILE A 120 -7.70 0.76 2.95
C ILE A 120 -7.64 1.48 1.60
N LEU A 121 -8.29 2.65 1.50
CA LEU A 121 -8.16 3.51 0.33
C LEU A 121 -6.77 4.14 0.31
N VAL A 122 -6.07 4.00 -0.80
CA VAL A 122 -4.73 4.54 -1.00
C VAL A 122 -4.82 5.67 -2.02
N GLU A 123 -4.19 6.79 -1.72
CA GLU A 123 -4.02 7.93 -2.64
C GLU A 123 -2.55 8.05 -3.08
N PRO A 124 -2.29 8.71 -4.24
CA PRO A 124 -0.93 9.03 -4.64
C PRO A 124 -0.19 9.80 -3.54
N GLY A 125 1.02 9.36 -3.22
CA GLY A 125 1.84 9.93 -2.14
C GLY A 125 1.71 9.23 -0.80
N ASP A 126 0.72 8.37 -0.59
CA ASP A 126 0.63 7.55 0.63
C ASP A 126 1.84 6.60 0.72
N VAL A 127 2.34 6.40 1.95
CA VAL A 127 3.53 5.60 2.26
C VAL A 127 3.23 4.56 3.32
N LEU A 128 4.08 3.54 3.41
CA LEU A 128 3.90 2.47 4.38
C LEU A 128 4.53 2.79 5.73
N GLY A 129 3.89 2.27 6.77
CA GLY A 129 4.40 2.31 8.13
C GLY A 129 4.16 1.01 8.89
N LEU A 130 4.77 0.96 10.06
CA LEU A 130 4.80 -0.21 10.92
C LEU A 130 4.72 0.22 12.38
N HIS A 131 3.74 -0.30 13.12
CA HIS A 131 3.64 -0.07 14.56
C HIS A 131 3.74 -1.38 15.32
N PHE A 132 4.63 -1.43 16.32
CA PHE A 132 4.79 -2.58 17.20
C PHE A 132 4.78 -2.14 18.67
N PRO A 133 3.78 -2.53 19.47
CA PRO A 133 3.67 -2.15 20.88
C PRO A 133 4.66 -2.89 21.79
N ARG A 134 5.42 -3.85 21.27
CA ARG A 134 6.49 -4.55 22.01
C ARG A 134 7.74 -4.64 21.16
N PHE A 135 7.76 -5.57 20.20
CA PHE A 135 8.90 -5.85 19.33
C PHE A 135 8.43 -5.96 17.89
N ASN A 136 9.28 -5.57 16.95
CA ASN A 136 9.04 -5.79 15.53
C ASN A 136 9.44 -7.22 15.13
N PRO A 137 8.50 -8.07 14.65
CA PRO A 137 8.83 -9.41 14.14
C PRO A 137 9.28 -9.43 12.67
N ILE A 138 9.18 -8.30 11.96
CA ILE A 138 9.48 -8.18 10.53
C ILE A 138 10.96 -7.79 10.36
N PRO A 139 11.78 -8.65 9.74
CA PRO A 139 13.19 -8.37 9.57
C PRO A 139 13.41 -7.33 8.47
N TRP A 140 14.61 -6.75 8.47
CA TRP A 140 15.04 -5.75 7.49
C TRP A 140 16.49 -5.99 7.06
N SER A 141 16.90 -5.32 5.99
CA SER A 141 18.29 -5.28 5.52
C SER A 141 18.70 -3.83 5.29
N PRO A 142 19.98 -3.47 5.49
CA PRO A 142 20.45 -2.15 5.10
C PRO A 142 20.34 -1.99 3.58
N VAL A 143 20.10 -0.75 3.16
CA VAL A 143 20.24 -0.31 1.78
C VAL A 143 21.06 0.98 1.77
N PRO A 144 21.73 1.30 0.65
CA PRO A 144 22.40 2.59 0.52
C PRO A 144 21.43 3.74 0.81
N CYS A 145 21.89 4.72 1.57
CA CYS A 145 21.11 5.93 1.77
C CYS A 145 21.15 6.80 0.52
N ASP A 146 19.97 7.19 0.05
CA ASP A 146 19.78 8.15 -1.03
C ASP A 146 18.85 9.28 -0.55
N ARG A 147 18.39 10.13 -1.47
CA ARG A 147 17.47 11.21 -1.10
C ARG A 147 16.11 10.64 -0.70
N ASN A 148 15.82 10.71 0.60
CA ASN A 148 14.52 10.48 1.24
C ASN A 148 14.13 9.01 1.48
N ASN A 149 15.07 8.07 1.44
CA ASN A 149 14.82 6.67 1.83
C ASN A 149 15.17 6.33 3.29
N GLU A 150 15.49 7.36 4.10
CA GLU A 150 15.65 7.21 5.54
C GLU A 150 14.28 6.91 6.18
N HIS A 151 14.19 5.84 6.96
CA HIS A 151 12.99 5.60 7.77
C HIS A 151 12.81 6.74 8.76
N PHE A 152 11.57 7.07 9.10
CA PHE A 152 11.26 7.95 10.23
C PHE A 152 10.62 7.16 11.36
N PHE A 153 10.69 7.67 12.59
CA PHE A 153 10.11 6.96 13.73
C PHE A 153 9.41 7.89 14.71
N LYS A 154 8.57 7.28 15.56
CA LYS A 154 8.06 7.88 16.79
C LYS A 154 8.09 6.86 17.92
N TYR A 155 8.72 7.21 19.04
CA TYR A 155 8.72 6.38 20.24
C TYR A 155 7.46 6.51 21.05
N ASN A 156 7.04 5.36 21.59
CA ASN A 156 5.96 5.23 22.55
C ASN A 156 4.76 6.15 22.26
N PRO A 157 4.26 6.20 21.00
CA PRO A 157 3.21 7.13 20.69
C PRO A 157 1.97 6.71 21.47
N SER A 158 1.35 7.67 22.15
CA SER A 158 0.05 7.45 22.76
C SER A 158 -0.88 6.87 21.70
N ARG A 159 -1.52 5.72 21.97
CA ARG A 159 -2.40 5.04 21.00
C ARG A 159 -3.45 5.99 20.38
N LEU A 160 -3.87 7.00 21.14
CA LEU A 160 -4.79 8.06 20.72
C LEU A 160 -4.22 9.03 19.67
N LEU A 161 -2.92 9.34 19.72
CA LEU A 161 -2.25 10.19 18.72
C LEU A 161 -2.04 9.45 17.39
N ALA A 162 -1.81 8.14 17.44
CA ALA A 162 -1.60 7.32 16.26
C ALA A 162 -2.88 7.03 15.47
N MET A 163 -4.03 6.87 16.14
CA MET A 163 -5.25 6.38 15.49
C MET A 163 -6.13 7.47 14.83
N LYS A 164 -5.96 8.76 15.16
CA LYS A 164 -6.81 9.85 14.63
C LYS A 164 -6.10 11.16 14.33
N GLY A 165 -4.81 11.28 14.61
CA GLY A 165 -4.06 12.54 14.49
C GLY A 165 -3.00 12.56 13.38
N THR A 166 -2.46 13.74 13.16
CA THR A 166 -1.21 13.93 12.42
C THR A 166 -0.04 13.72 13.38
N ILE A 167 0.89 12.83 13.06
CA ILE A 167 2.15 12.62 13.79
C ILE A 167 3.26 13.34 13.05
N VAL A 168 4.08 14.07 13.81
CA VAL A 168 5.40 14.54 13.35
C VAL A 168 6.45 13.50 13.73
N PHE A 169 7.06 12.90 12.71
CA PHE A 169 8.07 11.88 12.87
C PHE A 169 9.48 12.45 13.02
N ASP A 170 10.31 11.72 13.76
CA ASP A 170 11.69 12.04 14.06
C ASP A 170 12.63 11.30 13.10
N ARG A 171 13.80 11.88 12.82
CA ARG A 171 14.85 11.22 12.02
C ARG A 171 15.70 10.32 12.92
N PRO A 172 16.06 9.10 12.48
CA PRO A 172 17.07 8.26 13.12
C PRO A 172 18.42 8.97 13.14
N ALA A 173 19.20 8.73 14.21
CA ALA A 173 20.60 9.08 14.22
C ALA A 173 21.37 8.22 13.18
N HIS A 174 22.53 8.67 12.73
CA HIS A 174 23.26 8.03 11.63
C HIS A 174 23.71 6.59 11.96
N ASP A 175 24.07 6.34 13.22
CA ASP A 175 24.47 5.03 13.76
C ASP A 175 23.32 4.01 13.81
N TRP A 176 22.08 4.46 13.56
CA TRP A 176 20.90 3.60 13.55
C TRP A 176 20.65 2.93 12.21
N MET A 177 21.56 3.05 11.23
CA MET A 177 21.35 2.50 9.89
C MET A 177 20.02 3.02 9.32
N PRO A 178 19.95 4.32 8.99
CA PRO A 178 18.69 5.01 8.75
C PRO A 178 17.95 4.51 7.49
N CYS A 179 18.66 3.92 6.53
CA CYS A 179 18.07 3.45 5.28
C CYS A 179 17.93 1.93 5.33
N ARG A 180 16.68 1.49 5.39
CA ARG A 180 16.32 0.10 5.70
C ARG A 180 15.25 -0.37 4.74
N ASN A 181 15.36 -1.62 4.37
CA ASN A 181 14.39 -2.26 3.53
C ASN A 181 13.71 -3.37 4.34
N TYR A 182 12.49 -3.09 4.80
CA TYR A 182 11.71 -4.01 5.65
C TYR A 182 11.03 -5.08 4.83
N SER A 183 10.87 -6.27 5.40
CA SER A 183 10.35 -7.41 4.66
C SER A 183 8.83 -7.50 4.59
N PHE A 184 8.20 -6.47 4.03
CA PHE A 184 6.78 -6.46 3.71
C PHE A 184 6.42 -5.49 2.59
N ASN A 185 5.31 -5.79 1.92
CA ASN A 185 4.66 -4.88 0.97
C ASN A 185 3.13 -5.00 1.07
N ALA A 186 2.45 -4.01 0.51
CA ALA A 186 1.01 -3.97 0.33
C ALA A 186 0.67 -4.37 -1.11
N SER A 187 -0.36 -5.22 -1.27
CA SER A 187 -1.03 -5.48 -2.54
C SER A 187 -2.15 -4.45 -2.73
N ILE A 188 -2.08 -3.68 -3.81
CA ILE A 188 -3.01 -2.60 -4.14
C ILE A 188 -3.67 -2.92 -5.48
N MET A 189 -5.00 -2.99 -5.50
CA MET A 189 -5.77 -3.01 -6.73
C MET A 189 -5.96 -1.58 -7.21
N THR A 190 -5.38 -1.24 -8.37
CA THR A 190 -5.61 0.05 -9.03
C THR A 190 -6.59 -0.13 -10.17
N THR A 191 -7.52 0.82 -10.28
CA THR A 191 -8.41 0.92 -11.44
C THR A 191 -7.61 1.49 -12.61
N ARG A 192 -7.24 0.66 -13.59
CA ARG A 192 -6.74 1.20 -14.86
C ARG A 192 -7.92 1.72 -15.68
N GLY A 193 -8.09 3.04 -15.69
CA GLY A 193 -8.99 3.71 -16.63
C GLY A 193 -9.63 4.98 -16.09
N GLN A 194 -8.87 6.08 -16.07
CA GLN A 194 -9.28 7.48 -16.29
C GLN A 194 -8.17 8.43 -15.80
N LEU A 195 -7.07 8.48 -16.54
CA LEU A 195 -6.07 9.55 -16.44
C LEU A 195 -5.68 9.98 -17.86
N MET A 196 -6.69 10.30 -18.65
CA MET A 196 -6.61 11.08 -19.89
C MET A 196 -8.02 11.60 -20.15
N PHE A 197 -8.16 12.84 -20.59
CA PHE A 197 -9.39 13.64 -20.73
C PHE A 197 -9.87 14.38 -19.46
N MET A 198 -9.00 15.22 -18.92
CA MET A 198 -9.40 16.61 -18.67
C MET A 198 -8.29 17.52 -19.18
N ILE A 199 -8.16 17.55 -20.50
CA ILE A 199 -7.61 18.70 -21.23
C ILE A 199 -8.76 19.16 -22.11
N ASP A 200 -9.18 20.39 -21.87
CA ASP A 200 -10.05 21.27 -22.65
C ASP A 200 -11.50 20.82 -22.92
N ALA A 201 -12.42 21.49 -22.22
CA ALA A 201 -13.74 21.83 -22.78
C ALA A 201 -14.28 23.14 -22.14
N VAL A 202 -14.06 24.21 -22.91
CA VAL A 202 -14.72 25.54 -22.93
C VAL A 202 -14.43 26.51 -21.78
#